data_AF-A0A1R1JL92-F1
#
_entry.id   AF-A0A1R1JL92-F1
#
_cell.length_a   1.000
_cell.length_b   1.000
_cell.length_c   1.000
_cell.angle_alpha   90.00
_cell.angle_beta   90.00
_cell.angle_gamma   90.00
#
_symmetry.space_group_name_H-M   'P 1'
#
loop_
_entity.id
_entity.type
_entity.pdbx_description
1 polymer ?
#
loop_
_entity_poly.entity_id
_entity_poly.type
_entity_poly.pdbx_seq_one_letter_code
_entity_poly.pdbx_strand_id
1 'polypeptide(L)'
;MSGPFRRTECSTADDLQDLPRAAQEAVEAHFYGETEGIPAPSAPEAWANHEDFRGGYWMMVDIDLSKVSTKAVRLNISLPENLVHRIDEEAKARHLSRSAFLAMAAEREMAHA
;
A
#
# COMPACT_ATOMS: atom_id res chain seq x y z
N MET A 1 -14.41 6.78 15.63
CA MET A 1 -14.17 8.20 15.33
C MET A 1 -12.81 8.28 14.67
N SER A 2 -12.75 8.18 13.34
CA SER A 2 -11.48 8.41 12.60
C SER A 2 -11.21 9.91 12.59
N GLY A 3 -10.04 10.30 13.07
CA GLY A 3 -9.58 11.69 12.99
C GLY A 3 -9.35 12.11 11.53
N PRO A 4 -9.34 13.41 11.23
CA PRO A 4 -9.03 13.91 9.90
C PRO A 4 -7.63 13.46 9.47
N PHE A 5 -7.47 13.20 8.17
CA PHE A 5 -6.18 12.98 7.50
C PHE A 5 -5.17 14.02 7.99
N ARG A 6 -4.18 13.60 8.80
CA ARG A 6 -3.22 14.56 9.38
C ARG A 6 -2.33 15.06 8.24
N ARG A 7 -2.35 16.38 8.07
CA ARG A 7 -1.39 17.22 7.35
C ARG A 7 0.01 16.60 7.41
N THR A 8 0.53 16.07 6.29
CA THR A 8 1.90 16.25 5.77
C THR A 8 2.03 15.41 4.48
N GLU A 9 1.71 15.96 3.32
CA GLU A 9 2.37 15.58 2.06
C GLU A 9 1.99 16.53 0.94
N CYS A 10 2.98 17.20 0.36
CA CYS A 10 2.83 18.00 -0.84
C CYS A 10 3.61 17.30 -1.95
N SER A 11 2.91 16.72 -2.91
CA SER A 11 3.50 16.37 -4.19
C SER A 11 3.59 17.63 -5.05
N THR A 12 4.69 17.79 -5.78
CA THR A 12 4.87 18.88 -6.74
C THR A 12 5.00 18.28 -8.13
N ALA A 13 4.28 18.84 -9.09
CA ALA A 13 4.41 18.48 -10.49
C ALA A 13 4.57 19.75 -11.34
N ASP A 14 5.33 19.64 -12.42
CA ASP A 14 5.56 20.75 -13.35
C ASP A 14 4.31 21.06 -14.18
N ASP A 15 3.53 20.03 -14.50
CA ASP A 15 2.26 20.12 -15.24
C ASP A 15 1.08 19.62 -14.41
N LEU A 16 -0.10 20.25 -14.60
CA LEU A 16 -1.34 19.87 -13.92
C LEU A 16 -1.72 18.41 -14.15
N GLN A 17 -1.43 17.88 -15.34
CA GLN A 17 -1.75 16.51 -15.76
C GLN A 17 -0.91 15.46 -15.01
N ASP A 18 0.23 15.86 -14.44
CA ASP A 18 1.12 14.98 -13.67
C ASP A 18 0.75 14.89 -12.20
N LEU A 19 -0.11 15.79 -11.69
CA LEU A 19 -0.51 15.78 -10.28
C LEU A 19 -1.12 14.45 -9.80
N PRO A 20 -2.01 13.76 -10.57
CA PRO A 20 -2.53 12.47 -10.15
C PRO A 20 -1.44 11.42 -9.94
N ARG A 21 -0.46 11.37 -10.86
CA ARG A 21 0.68 10.44 -10.76
C ARG A 21 1.55 10.79 -9.55
N ALA A 22 1.88 12.07 -9.38
CA ALA A 22 2.70 12.52 -8.25
C ALA A 22 2.01 12.30 -6.90
N ALA A 23 0.67 12.41 -6.84
CA ALA A 23 -0.12 12.07 -5.65
C ALA A 23 -0.08 10.56 -5.35
N GLN A 24 -0.23 9.70 -6.37
CA GLN A 24 -0.10 8.24 -6.22
C GLN A 24 1.30 7.87 -5.69
N GLU A 25 2.37 8.43 -6.27
CA GLU A 25 3.75 8.18 -5.83
C GLU A 25 3.99 8.62 -4.38
N ALA A 26 3.42 9.77 -3.98
CA ALA A 26 3.53 10.23 -2.59
C ALA A 26 2.85 9.27 -1.60
N VAL A 27 1.64 8.79 -1.92
CA VAL A 27 0.95 7.78 -1.08
C VAL A 27 1.73 6.48 -1.06
N GLU A 28 2.23 6.02 -2.21
CA GLU A 28 3.07 4.82 -2.29
C GLU A 28 4.31 4.91 -1.40
N ALA A 29 4.99 6.06 -1.42
CA ALA A 29 6.17 6.30 -0.60
C ALA A 29 5.87 6.41 0.90
N HIS A 30 4.79 7.10 1.27
CA HIS A 30 4.41 7.30 2.68
C HIS A 30 4.05 5.98 3.37
N PHE A 31 3.20 5.18 2.73
CA PHE A 31 2.71 3.93 3.31
C PHE A 31 3.62 2.73 3.01
N TYR A 32 4.76 2.93 2.36
CA TYR A 32 5.70 1.86 2.06
C TYR A 32 6.26 1.25 3.36
N GLY A 33 5.85 0.03 3.67
CA GLY A 33 6.30 -0.68 4.88
C GLY A 33 5.66 -0.22 6.18
N GLU A 34 4.71 0.72 6.12
CA GLU A 34 3.94 1.12 7.30
C GLU A 34 2.83 0.11 7.63
N THR A 35 2.64 -0.15 8.92
CA THR A 35 1.57 -1.01 9.43
C THR A 35 0.34 -0.22 9.88
N GLU A 36 0.43 1.11 9.93
CA GLU A 36 -0.73 1.94 10.25
C GLU A 36 -1.76 1.86 9.12
N GLY A 37 -3.04 1.81 9.51
CA GLY A 37 -4.13 1.69 8.56
C GLY A 37 -4.32 2.98 7.77
N ILE A 38 -4.48 2.87 6.46
CA ILE A 38 -4.76 4.00 5.58
C ILE A 38 -6.09 4.65 6.03
N PRO A 39 -6.09 5.94 6.38
CA PRO A 39 -7.29 6.63 6.84
C PRO A 39 -8.36 6.69 5.75
N ALA A 40 -9.62 6.74 6.15
CA ALA A 40 -10.72 6.96 5.23
C ALA A 40 -10.62 8.36 4.59
N PRO A 41 -10.98 8.52 3.31
CA PRO A 41 -10.95 9.81 2.65
C PRO A 41 -11.93 10.78 3.33
N SER A 42 -11.50 12.04 3.49
CA SER A 42 -12.38 13.12 3.94
C SER A 42 -13.16 13.71 2.76
N ALA A 43 -14.39 14.17 3.02
CA ALA A 43 -15.17 14.90 2.03
C ALA A 43 -14.58 16.31 1.76
N PRO A 44 -14.56 16.82 0.51
CA PRO A 44 -14.02 18.15 0.18
C PRO A 44 -14.64 19.29 0.99
N GLU A 45 -15.91 19.16 1.35
CA GLU A 45 -16.68 20.16 2.11
C GLU A 45 -16.10 20.39 3.50
N ALA A 46 -15.39 19.41 4.07
CA ALA A 46 -14.70 19.55 5.35
C ALA A 46 -13.59 20.61 5.30
N TRP A 47 -13.08 20.92 4.10
CA TRP A 47 -11.91 21.78 3.90
C TRP A 47 -12.19 23.02 3.05
N ALA A 48 -13.36 23.11 2.43
CA ALA A 48 -13.71 24.17 1.48
C ALA A 48 -13.56 25.61 2.03
N ASN A 49 -13.76 25.81 3.34
CA ASN A 49 -13.67 27.11 4.01
C ASN A 49 -12.39 27.29 4.85
N HIS A 50 -11.44 26.36 4.77
CA HIS A 50 -10.23 26.42 5.57
C HIS A 50 -9.28 27.51 5.03
N GLU A 51 -8.74 28.36 5.92
CA GLU A 51 -7.93 29.52 5.51
C GLU A 51 -6.67 29.13 4.72
N ASP A 52 -6.04 28.01 5.08
CA ASP A 52 -4.86 27.48 4.41
C ASP A 52 -5.05 27.11 2.93
N PHE A 53 -6.29 26.86 2.49
CA PHE A 53 -6.57 26.41 1.11
C PHE A 53 -7.18 27.51 0.24
N ARG A 54 -7.16 28.77 0.71
CA ARG A 54 -7.70 29.92 -0.02
C ARG A 54 -6.93 30.18 -1.32
N GLY A 55 -7.66 30.35 -2.42
CA GLY A 55 -7.08 30.64 -3.74
C GLY A 55 -6.59 29.40 -4.51
N GLY A 56 -6.68 28.20 -3.92
CA GLY A 56 -6.45 26.94 -4.61
C GLY A 56 -7.72 26.39 -5.28
N TYR A 57 -7.55 25.34 -6.08
CA TYR A 57 -8.63 24.50 -6.59
C TYR A 57 -8.49 23.09 -6.02
N TRP A 58 -9.62 22.40 -5.92
CA TRP A 58 -9.67 21.02 -5.45
C TRP A 58 -9.59 20.05 -6.63
N MET A 59 -8.80 19.00 -6.47
CA MET A 59 -8.75 17.85 -7.37
C MET A 59 -8.97 16.59 -6.54
N MET A 60 -9.91 15.75 -6.96
CA MET A 60 -10.05 14.41 -6.41
C MET A 60 -9.20 13.47 -7.25
N VAL A 61 -8.33 12.72 -6.60
CA VAL A 61 -7.48 11.72 -7.26
C VAL A 61 -7.91 10.35 -6.74
N ASP A 62 -8.15 9.42 -7.66
CA ASP A 62 -8.36 8.02 -7.32
C ASP A 62 -6.98 7.38 -7.09
N ILE A 63 -6.78 6.80 -5.91
CA ILE A 63 -5.49 6.25 -5.48
C ILE A 63 -5.66 4.74 -5.35
N ASP A 64 -4.85 3.99 -6.10
CA ASP A 64 -4.82 2.54 -5.99
C ASP A 64 -4.03 2.12 -4.75
N LEU A 65 -4.77 1.81 -3.68
CA LEU A 65 -4.20 1.38 -2.41
C LEU A 65 -3.74 -0.08 -2.41
N SER A 66 -4.00 -0.85 -3.46
CA SER A 66 -3.58 -2.26 -3.52
C SER A 66 -2.06 -2.43 -3.45
N LYS A 67 -1.32 -1.41 -3.89
CA LYS A 67 0.15 -1.38 -3.91
C LYS A 67 0.80 -1.08 -2.56
N VAL A 68 0.06 -0.46 -1.65
CA VAL A 68 0.52 -0.10 -0.29
C VAL A 68 -0.16 -0.91 0.80
N SER A 69 -1.21 -1.66 0.45
CA SER A 69 -1.96 -2.46 1.41
C SER A 69 -1.08 -3.56 2.01
N THR A 70 -0.71 -3.39 3.27
CA THR A 70 -0.05 -4.44 4.08
C THR A 70 -1.02 -5.49 4.63
N LYS A 71 -2.29 -5.42 4.25
CA LYS A 71 -3.32 -6.37 4.68
C LYS A 71 -3.02 -7.77 4.13
N ALA A 72 -2.91 -8.74 5.03
CA ALA A 72 -2.78 -10.15 4.64
C ALA A 72 -3.98 -10.62 3.80
N VAL A 73 -3.69 -11.13 2.60
CA VAL A 73 -4.69 -11.75 1.70
C VAL A 73 -4.60 -13.27 1.82
N ARG A 74 -5.74 -13.93 2.06
CA ARG A 74 -5.80 -15.39 2.09
C ARG A 74 -5.90 -15.95 0.67
N LEU A 75 -4.90 -16.71 0.26
CA LEU A 75 -4.86 -17.38 -1.03
C LEU A 75 -5.22 -18.87 -0.88
N ASN A 76 -6.06 -19.41 -1.77
CA ASN A 76 -6.31 -20.85 -1.88
C ASN A 76 -5.68 -21.34 -3.18
N ILE A 77 -4.65 -22.19 -3.08
CA ILE A 77 -3.90 -22.73 -4.22
C ILE A 77 -3.80 -24.24 -4.16
N SER A 78 -3.63 -24.86 -5.33
CA SER A 78 -3.30 -26.27 -5.46
C SER A 78 -1.82 -26.42 -5.83
N LEU A 79 -1.12 -27.28 -5.08
CA LEU A 79 0.29 -27.61 -5.29
C LEU A 79 0.47 -29.13 -5.25
N PRO A 80 1.49 -29.69 -5.91
CA PRO A 80 1.84 -31.09 -5.76
C PRO A 80 2.10 -31.47 -4.29
N GLU A 81 1.57 -32.60 -3.83
CA GLU A 81 1.67 -33.05 -2.43
C GLU A 81 3.12 -33.13 -1.94
N ASN A 82 4.02 -33.70 -2.75
CA ASN A 82 5.44 -33.78 -2.43
C ASN A 82 6.11 -32.41 -2.27
N LEU A 83 5.64 -31.39 -3.00
CA LEU A 83 6.13 -30.03 -2.86
C LEU A 83 5.67 -29.41 -1.55
N VAL A 84 4.41 -29.62 -1.17
CA VAL A 84 3.87 -29.14 0.13
C VAL A 84 4.67 -29.72 1.30
N HIS A 85 4.99 -31.02 1.27
CA HIS A 85 5.82 -31.65 2.29
C HIS A 85 7.21 -30.99 2.41
N ARG A 86 7.89 -30.77 1.28
CA ARG A 86 9.20 -30.11 1.27
C ARG A 86 9.14 -28.67 1.77
N ILE A 87 8.08 -27.93 1.43
CA ILE A 87 7.84 -26.58 1.95
C ILE A 87 7.70 -26.62 3.47
N ASP A 88 6.93 -27.56 4.00
CA ASP A 88 6.69 -27.68 5.44
C ASP A 88 7.97 -28.01 6.22
N GLU A 89 8.80 -28.91 5.68
CA GLU A 89 10.10 -29.25 6.27
C GLU A 89 11.05 -28.05 6.28
N GLU A 90 11.18 -27.34 5.16
CA GLU A 90 12.04 -26.15 5.06
C GLU A 90 11.55 -25.00 5.94
N ALA A 91 10.24 -24.73 5.95
CA ALA A 91 9.66 -23.69 6.80
C ALA A 91 9.91 -24.02 8.28
N LYS A 92 9.71 -25.27 8.69
CA LYS A 92 9.97 -25.72 10.07
C LYS A 92 11.44 -25.61 10.43
N ALA A 93 12.34 -26.04 9.57
CA ALA A 93 13.79 -25.96 9.80
C ALA A 93 14.29 -24.51 9.98
N ARG A 94 13.60 -23.54 9.36
CA ARG A 94 13.90 -22.11 9.45
C ARG A 94 13.06 -21.36 10.49
N HIS A 95 12.24 -22.07 11.27
CA HIS A 95 11.29 -21.48 12.22
C HIS A 95 10.31 -20.47 11.60
N LEU A 96 9.90 -20.71 10.36
CA LEU A 96 8.94 -19.91 9.61
C LEU A 96 7.58 -20.61 9.52
N SER A 97 6.53 -19.83 9.32
CA SER A 97 5.26 -20.38 8.84
C SER A 97 5.36 -20.73 7.35
N ARG A 98 4.48 -21.62 6.88
CA ARG A 98 4.37 -21.95 5.44
C ARG A 98 4.17 -20.70 4.59
N SER A 99 3.31 -19.78 5.01
CA SER A 99 3.05 -18.54 4.28
C SER A 99 4.26 -17.62 4.25
N ALA A 100 5.01 -17.50 5.34
CA ALA A 100 6.24 -16.70 5.38
C ALA A 100 7.32 -17.27 4.46
N PHE A 101 7.49 -18.61 4.43
CA PHE A 101 8.41 -19.26 3.51
C PHE A 101 8.03 -19.01 2.04
N LEU A 102 6.75 -19.16 1.70
CA LEU A 102 6.25 -18.92 0.34
C LEU A 102 6.39 -17.44 -0.08
N ALA A 103 6.12 -16.50 0.82
CA ALA A 103 6.29 -15.07 0.57
C ALA A 103 7.77 -14.75 0.27
N MET A 104 8.70 -15.22 1.12
CA MET A 104 10.13 -15.05 0.92
C MET A 104 10.62 -15.64 -0.42
N ALA A 105 10.11 -16.83 -0.78
CA ALA A 105 10.46 -17.46 -2.05
C ALA A 105 9.96 -16.63 -3.25
N ALA A 106 8.74 -16.10 -3.19
CA ALA A 106 8.17 -15.26 -4.23
C ALA A 106 8.91 -13.92 -4.37
N GLU A 107 9.20 -13.23 -3.26
CA GLU A 107 9.99 -12.00 -3.24
C GLU A 107 11.37 -12.19 -3.87
N ARG A 108 12.03 -13.30 -3.52
CA ARG A 108 13.33 -13.66 -4.09
C ARG A 108 13.25 -13.87 -5.61
N GLU A 109 12.23 -14.56 -6.10
CA GLU A 109 12.06 -14.80 -7.53
C GLU A 109 11.80 -13.48 -8.29
N MET A 110 10.95 -12.61 -7.74
CA MET A 110 10.66 -11.30 -8.34
C MET A 110 11.87 -10.35 -8.35
N ALA A 111 12.78 -10.47 -7.39
CA ALA A 111 14.02 -9.67 -7.36
C ALA A 111 15.05 -10.08 -8.43
N HIS A 112 14.87 -11.25 -9.04
CA HIS A 112 15.73 -11.76 -10.12
C HIS A 112 15.08 -11.67 -11.51
N ALA A 113 13.86 -11.13 -11.60
CA ALA A 113 13.14 -10.87 -12.85
C ALA A 113 13.52 -9.50 -13.43
#